data_AF-A0A7G5BZ20-F1
#
_entry.id   AF-A0A7G5BZ20-F1
#
_cell.length_a   1.000
_cell.length_b   1.000
_cell.length_c   1.000
_cell.angle_alpha   90.00
_cell.angle_beta   90.00
_cell.angle_gamma   90.00
#
_symmetry.space_group_name_H-M   'P 1'
#
loop_
_entity.id
_entity.type
_entity.pdbx_description
1 polymer ?
#
loop_
_entity_poly.entity_id
_entity_poly.type
_entity_poly.pdbx_seq_one_letter_code
_entity_poly.pdbx_strand_id
1 'polypeptide(L)'
;MIKTNSNREIRKIVAWVMGITTSVLIIGLLMVPPVIGLADSGDFGRVLGVTGLSVLNPQQTYEQLYFNYAHQQYGYGGYTLGGYVSTHVILVAIAGLIGRVVNGEVFDIRILGLTYSVFFVGAVALLVRNAPEAANRRNTLIVSVVLSLSLLFVFADIGYLAYFQSFFGEPYALIATLLMVASAIALASSPKPTGKLLALFIVAALAVATSKIQNAPLGLVFALLAWRMIGLRSDSMWRKQVWTGVAVLVLGSAVMILVAPDRLKNTNLYQSIFFGVLKDSPNVARDMEELGIPEKYAVLAGTNYFQKDTAIPQKDPVLRQEVLEKLSHKDIAMYYLRHPSRLMQKLDRAAENAMYIRPYYLGNYDQSAGKAPKEITYSFSAWSQWKDHQMPRSAGWYIGLISAYYAALGIVWWRNRSRKLRLALETLAVVALAGVFSCIVPLIGDGEADLGKHLFMFNVCFDMMVISVLVGAVYGLIRLVERRNRI
;
A
#
# COMPACT_ATOMS: atom_id res chain seq x y z
N MET A 1 2.98 24.87 31.92
CA MET A 1 3.93 25.07 30.80
C MET A 1 5.17 24.17 30.86
N ILE A 2 5.76 23.93 32.04
CA ILE A 2 7.00 23.13 32.17
C ILE A 2 6.79 21.63 31.82
N LYS A 3 5.70 21.00 32.28
CA LYS A 3 5.40 19.57 32.01
C LYS A 3 5.18 19.25 30.52
N THR A 4 4.47 20.12 29.79
CA THR A 4 4.18 19.95 28.35
C THR A 4 5.43 20.09 27.47
N ASN A 5 6.40 20.92 27.88
CA ASN A 5 7.68 21.03 27.16
C ASN A 5 8.52 19.77 27.35
N SER A 6 8.63 19.24 28.58
CA SER A 6 9.38 18.02 28.86
C SER A 6 8.84 16.78 28.13
N ASN A 7 7.51 16.63 28.04
CA ASN A 7 6.86 15.55 27.27
C ASN A 7 7.11 15.68 25.76
N ARG A 8 7.20 16.91 25.25
CA ARG A 8 7.51 17.16 23.83
C ARG A 8 8.97 16.84 23.53
N GLU A 9 9.88 17.10 24.46
CA GLU A 9 11.29 16.77 24.34
C GLU A 9 11.52 15.25 24.33
N ILE A 10 10.88 14.49 25.23
CA ILE A 10 11.08 13.03 25.25
C ILE A 10 10.63 12.36 23.95
N ARG A 11 9.48 12.77 23.38
CA ARG A 11 9.01 12.27 22.07
C ARG A 11 9.98 12.57 20.93
N LYS A 12 10.61 13.75 20.95
CA LYS A 12 11.64 14.10 19.97
C LYS A 12 12.87 13.22 20.11
N ILE A 13 13.34 12.98 21.33
CA ILE A 13 14.50 12.10 21.60
C ILE A 13 14.20 10.69 21.10
N VAL A 14 13.04 10.13 21.46
CA VAL A 14 12.63 8.79 21.01
C VAL A 14 12.53 8.74 19.48
N ALA A 15 11.99 9.79 18.83
CA ALA A 15 11.92 9.87 17.37
C ALA A 15 13.31 9.90 16.71
N TRP A 16 14.28 10.61 17.28
CA TRP A 16 15.67 10.63 16.77
C TRP A 16 16.36 9.29 16.95
N VAL A 17 16.30 8.71 18.15
CA VAL A 17 16.86 7.38 18.42
C VAL A 17 16.25 6.36 17.47
N MET A 18 14.92 6.37 17.31
CA MET A 18 14.25 5.47 16.39
C MET A 18 14.67 5.73 14.93
N GLY A 19 14.75 6.99 14.50
CA GLY A 19 15.20 7.30 13.13
C GLY A 19 16.60 6.77 12.85
N ILE A 20 17.52 6.86 13.81
CA ILE A 20 18.88 6.31 13.70
C ILE A 20 18.83 4.78 13.69
N THR A 21 18.13 4.14 14.62
CA THR A 21 18.01 2.68 14.69
C THR A 21 17.40 2.10 13.41
N THR A 22 16.32 2.70 12.90
CA THR A 22 15.70 2.29 11.63
C THR A 22 16.66 2.45 10.46
N SER A 23 17.40 3.57 10.41
CA SER A 23 18.41 3.79 9.35
C SER A 23 19.52 2.73 9.39
N VAL A 24 20.07 2.44 10.57
CA VAL A 24 21.12 1.43 10.76
C VAL A 24 20.62 0.05 10.34
N LEU A 25 19.40 -0.32 10.74
CA LEU A 25 18.78 -1.59 10.37
C LEU A 25 18.62 -1.70 8.84
N ILE A 26 18.07 -0.67 8.19
CA ILE A 26 17.87 -0.65 6.74
C ILE A 26 19.21 -0.74 6.01
N ILE A 27 20.23 -0.01 6.46
CA ILE A 27 21.57 -0.07 5.86
C ILE A 27 22.12 -1.50 5.96
N GLY A 28 22.04 -2.13 7.13
CA GLY A 28 22.51 -3.50 7.35
C GLY A 28 21.73 -4.56 6.57
N LEU A 29 20.42 -4.37 6.37
CA LEU A 29 19.58 -5.33 5.66
C LEU A 29 19.63 -5.17 4.14
N LEU A 30 19.64 -3.94 3.63
CA LEU A 30 19.43 -3.68 2.20
C LEU A 30 20.68 -3.17 1.49
N MET A 31 21.51 -2.37 2.14
CA MET A 31 22.56 -1.59 1.43
C MET A 31 23.91 -2.31 1.39
N VAL A 32 24.15 -3.23 2.32
CA VAL A 32 25.40 -3.98 2.47
C VAL A 32 25.28 -5.36 1.79
N PRO A 33 26.29 -5.82 1.04
CA PRO A 33 26.28 -7.14 0.44
C PRO A 33 26.07 -8.31 1.43
N PRO A 34 25.31 -9.35 1.07
CA PRO A 34 24.55 -9.49 -0.18
C PRO A 34 23.36 -8.53 -0.22
N VAL A 35 23.30 -7.69 -1.25
CA VAL A 35 22.27 -6.64 -1.41
C VAL A 35 20.94 -7.32 -1.70
N ILE A 36 19.91 -6.89 -0.97
CA ILE A 36 18.59 -7.53 -0.97
C ILE A 36 17.60 -6.65 -1.72
N GLY A 37 16.94 -7.23 -2.72
CA GLY A 37 15.85 -6.61 -3.47
C GLY A 37 14.73 -7.60 -3.79
N LEU A 38 13.96 -7.32 -4.83
CA LEU A 38 12.93 -8.23 -5.33
C LEU A 38 13.05 -8.37 -6.86
N ALA A 39 13.07 -9.62 -7.34
CA ALA A 39 13.12 -9.94 -8.76
C ALA A 39 11.93 -9.36 -9.53
N ASP A 40 12.13 -9.06 -10.81
CA ASP A 40 11.05 -8.61 -11.68
C ASP A 40 10.05 -9.76 -11.93
N SER A 41 8.76 -9.49 -11.77
CA SER A 41 7.68 -10.44 -12.12
C SER A 41 7.19 -10.29 -13.57
N GLY A 42 7.82 -9.42 -14.36
CA GLY A 42 7.37 -8.97 -15.67
C GLY A 42 6.70 -7.59 -15.65
N ASP A 43 6.76 -6.88 -14.52
CA ASP A 43 6.08 -5.60 -14.32
C ASP A 43 7.03 -4.39 -14.41
N PHE A 44 8.35 -4.56 -14.22
CA PHE A 44 9.27 -3.41 -14.20
C PHE A 44 9.31 -2.66 -15.54
N GLY A 45 9.08 -3.36 -16.66
CA GLY A 45 9.01 -2.75 -17.99
C GLY A 45 7.99 -1.60 -18.09
N ARG A 46 6.96 -1.60 -17.24
CA ARG A 46 5.96 -0.52 -17.14
C ARG A 46 6.53 0.81 -16.63
N VAL A 47 7.64 0.74 -15.88
CA VAL A 47 8.28 1.87 -15.20
C VAL A 47 9.61 2.23 -15.86
N LEU A 48 10.45 1.24 -16.17
CA LEU A 48 11.82 1.47 -16.67
C LEU A 48 11.85 2.46 -17.84
N GLY A 49 11.09 2.17 -18.90
CA GLY A 49 11.08 2.96 -20.13
C GLY A 49 10.54 4.38 -19.98
N VAL A 50 9.66 4.65 -19.02
CA VAL A 50 9.13 6.01 -18.77
C VAL A 50 10.06 6.82 -17.85
N THR A 51 10.97 6.15 -17.14
CA THR A 51 11.93 6.78 -16.22
C THR A 51 13.33 6.98 -16.81
N GLY A 52 13.55 6.59 -18.07
CA GLY A 52 14.87 6.64 -18.71
C GLY A 52 15.86 5.60 -18.18
N LEU A 53 15.33 4.48 -17.67
CA LEU A 53 16.07 3.32 -17.21
C LEU A 53 15.80 2.13 -18.14
N SER A 54 16.69 1.15 -18.16
CA SER A 54 16.55 -0.05 -18.98
C SER A 54 17.13 -1.28 -18.29
N VAL A 55 16.78 -2.46 -18.79
CA VAL A 55 17.47 -3.70 -18.44
C VAL A 55 18.93 -3.59 -18.90
N LEU A 56 19.88 -3.95 -18.04
CA LEU A 56 21.31 -3.87 -18.34
C LEU A 56 21.76 -5.00 -19.29
N ASN A 57 21.35 -6.24 -19.00
CA ASN A 57 21.78 -7.44 -19.71
C ASN A 57 20.58 -8.16 -20.38
N PRO A 58 20.01 -7.62 -21.47
CA PRO A 58 18.79 -8.16 -22.08
C PRO A 58 18.93 -9.55 -22.69
N GLN A 59 20.15 -10.07 -22.83
CA GLN A 59 20.44 -11.37 -23.45
C GLN A 59 20.39 -12.56 -22.48
N GLN A 60 20.15 -12.29 -21.18
CA GLN A 60 19.92 -13.34 -20.19
C GLN A 60 18.64 -14.14 -20.52
N THR A 61 18.53 -15.36 -19.98
CA THR A 61 17.31 -16.16 -20.18
C THR A 61 16.10 -15.46 -19.55
N TYR A 62 14.90 -15.82 -20.01
CA TYR A 62 13.66 -15.25 -19.49
C TYR A 62 13.58 -15.38 -17.95
N GLU A 63 13.91 -16.54 -17.40
CA GLU A 63 13.88 -16.79 -15.95
C GLU A 63 15.04 -16.10 -15.21
N GLN A 64 16.11 -15.69 -15.87
CA GLN A 64 17.16 -14.89 -15.22
C GLN A 64 16.75 -13.42 -15.17
N LEU A 65 16.15 -12.90 -16.23
CA LEU A 65 15.58 -11.56 -16.28
C LEU A 65 14.41 -11.39 -15.30
N TYR A 66 13.59 -12.43 -15.18
CA TYR A 66 12.36 -12.42 -14.39
C TYR A 66 12.35 -13.55 -13.36
N PHE A 67 11.81 -13.31 -12.17
CA PHE A 67 11.60 -14.29 -11.11
C PHE A 67 12.85 -14.79 -10.37
N ASN A 68 13.92 -15.24 -11.04
CA ASN A 68 15.00 -15.93 -10.32
C ASN A 68 15.87 -15.01 -9.46
N TYR A 69 16.21 -13.82 -9.95
CA TYR A 69 17.22 -12.96 -9.32
C TYR A 69 16.78 -11.50 -9.24
N ALA A 70 17.12 -10.84 -8.14
CA ALA A 70 16.94 -9.41 -7.94
C ALA A 70 18.17 -8.65 -8.46
N HIS A 71 18.04 -8.07 -9.66
CA HIS A 71 19.14 -7.34 -10.30
C HIS A 71 19.46 -6.05 -9.54
N GLN A 72 20.75 -5.84 -9.25
CA GLN A 72 21.23 -4.63 -8.57
C GLN A 72 21.52 -3.46 -9.53
N GLN A 73 21.90 -3.78 -10.76
CA GLN A 73 22.35 -2.81 -11.76
C GLN A 73 21.41 -2.79 -12.97
N TYR A 74 21.12 -1.57 -13.44
CA TYR A 74 20.26 -1.29 -14.58
C TYR A 74 20.98 -0.34 -15.54
N GLY A 75 20.61 -0.39 -16.82
CA GLY A 75 21.11 0.53 -17.82
C GLY A 75 20.36 1.87 -17.81
N TYR A 76 20.92 2.87 -18.48
CA TYR A 76 20.20 4.07 -18.85
C TYR A 76 19.60 3.92 -20.25
N GLY A 77 18.32 4.27 -20.39
CA GLY A 77 17.56 4.19 -21.63
C GLY A 77 16.92 5.51 -22.03
N GLY A 78 16.23 5.52 -23.18
CA GLY A 78 15.42 6.65 -23.63
C GLY A 78 14.11 6.79 -22.84
N TYR A 79 13.54 8.00 -22.83
CA TYR A 79 12.21 8.24 -22.27
C TYR A 79 11.14 7.89 -23.31
N THR A 80 10.28 6.93 -22.97
CA THR A 80 9.16 6.52 -23.82
C THR A 80 7.88 7.27 -23.48
N LEU A 81 7.09 7.62 -24.51
CA LEU A 81 5.75 8.18 -24.36
C LEU A 81 4.72 7.05 -24.31
N GLY A 82 3.75 7.16 -23.39
CA GLY A 82 2.78 6.10 -23.12
C GLY A 82 3.34 5.09 -22.11
N GLY A 83 2.48 4.61 -21.20
CA GLY A 83 2.92 3.72 -20.12
C GLY A 83 2.02 3.77 -18.89
N TYR A 84 2.54 3.24 -17.78
CA TYR A 84 1.84 3.12 -16.51
C TYR A 84 1.55 4.48 -15.88
N VAL A 85 0.27 4.86 -15.84
CA VAL A 85 -0.19 6.11 -15.23
C VAL A 85 -0.06 5.97 -13.72
N SER A 86 0.97 6.58 -13.14
CA SER A 86 1.20 6.59 -11.70
C SER A 86 2.21 7.68 -11.30
N THR A 87 1.99 8.34 -10.17
CA THR A 87 2.97 9.29 -9.61
C THR A 87 4.22 8.61 -9.07
N HIS A 88 4.19 7.27 -8.90
CA HIS A 88 5.37 6.46 -8.59
C HIS A 88 6.50 6.69 -9.60
N VAL A 89 6.16 6.81 -10.90
CA VAL A 89 7.11 7.02 -11.99
C VAL A 89 7.96 8.26 -11.77
N ILE A 90 7.38 9.33 -11.20
CA ILE A 90 8.10 10.58 -10.93
C ILE A 90 9.23 10.34 -9.91
N LEU A 91 8.95 9.59 -8.85
CA LEU A 91 9.96 9.29 -7.82
C LEU A 91 11.10 8.45 -8.40
N VAL A 92 10.78 7.44 -9.20
CA VAL A 92 11.78 6.58 -9.85
C VAL A 92 12.60 7.38 -10.87
N ALA A 93 11.98 8.26 -11.65
CA ALA A 93 12.70 9.14 -12.57
C ALA A 93 13.69 10.06 -11.84
N ILE A 94 13.28 10.64 -10.70
CA ILE A 94 14.19 11.44 -9.85
C ILE A 94 15.35 10.58 -9.33
N ALA A 95 15.06 9.37 -8.85
CA ALA A 95 16.12 8.44 -8.41
C ALA A 95 17.07 8.09 -9.56
N GLY A 96 16.56 7.84 -10.77
CA GLY A 96 17.35 7.60 -11.97
C GLY A 96 18.25 8.77 -12.35
N LEU A 97 17.76 10.01 -12.24
CA LEU A 97 18.55 11.23 -12.46
C LEU A 97 19.67 11.37 -11.42
N ILE A 98 19.37 11.14 -10.14
CA ILE A 98 20.39 11.12 -9.07
C ILE A 98 21.42 10.04 -9.37
N GLY A 99 20.97 8.86 -9.76
CA GLY A 99 21.85 7.75 -10.14
C GLY A 99 22.78 8.11 -11.27
N ARG A 100 22.29 8.81 -12.30
CA ARG A 100 23.10 9.22 -13.45
C ARG A 100 24.20 10.22 -13.07
N VAL A 101 23.96 11.05 -12.06
CA VAL A 101 24.98 11.96 -11.50
C VAL A 101 26.02 11.18 -10.68
N VAL A 102 25.59 10.14 -9.94
CA VAL A 102 26.49 9.31 -9.12
C VAL A 102 27.35 8.38 -9.98
N ASN A 103 26.75 7.75 -10.98
CA ASN A 103 27.40 6.89 -11.96
C ASN A 103 26.72 7.04 -13.32
N GLY A 104 27.46 7.57 -14.30
CA GLY A 104 26.96 7.84 -15.65
C GLY A 104 26.81 6.60 -16.53
N GLU A 105 27.39 5.46 -16.15
CA GLU A 105 27.40 4.23 -16.94
C GLU A 105 26.25 3.29 -16.58
N VAL A 106 26.02 3.09 -15.28
CA VAL A 106 24.99 2.16 -14.76
C VAL A 106 24.21 2.77 -13.60
N PHE A 107 22.92 2.43 -13.53
CA PHE A 107 22.05 2.77 -12.41
C PHE A 107 22.08 1.68 -11.34
N ASP A 108 22.40 2.06 -10.10
CA ASP A 108 22.37 1.17 -8.94
C ASP A 108 21.03 1.29 -8.20
N ILE A 109 20.32 0.17 -8.04
CA ILE A 109 19.00 0.12 -7.41
C ILE A 109 19.00 0.59 -5.95
N ARG A 110 20.15 0.57 -5.28
CA ARG A 110 20.30 1.07 -3.90
C ARG A 110 20.02 2.56 -3.80
N ILE A 111 20.14 3.33 -4.89
CA ILE A 111 19.78 4.75 -4.91
C ILE A 111 18.27 4.93 -4.77
N LEU A 112 17.48 4.09 -5.44
CA LEU A 112 16.03 4.04 -5.25
C LEU A 112 15.69 3.55 -3.84
N GLY A 113 16.36 2.50 -3.37
CA GLY A 113 16.21 1.99 -2.02
C GLY A 113 16.48 3.05 -0.94
N LEU A 114 17.54 3.85 -1.10
CA LEU A 114 17.88 4.95 -0.21
C LEU A 114 16.80 6.04 -0.22
N THR A 115 16.30 6.38 -1.41
CA THR A 115 15.22 7.36 -1.57
C THR A 115 13.99 6.94 -0.78
N TYR A 116 13.53 5.69 -0.94
CA TYR A 116 12.43 5.14 -0.15
C TYR A 116 12.73 5.13 1.36
N SER A 117 13.94 4.74 1.73
CA SER A 117 14.38 4.66 3.13
C SER A 117 14.31 6.01 3.84
N VAL A 118 14.72 7.10 3.18
CA VAL A 118 14.65 8.47 3.73
C VAL A 118 13.20 8.86 4.05
N PHE A 119 12.28 8.62 3.12
CA PHE A 119 10.86 8.93 3.35
C PHE A 119 10.23 8.02 4.41
N PHE A 120 10.60 6.73 4.43
CA PHE A 120 10.14 5.78 5.44
C PHE A 120 10.59 6.19 6.85
N VAL A 121 11.87 6.49 7.04
CA VAL A 121 12.41 6.99 8.32
C VAL A 121 11.73 8.29 8.73
N GLY A 122 11.50 9.19 7.77
CA GLY A 122 10.74 10.43 7.99
C GLY A 122 9.32 10.18 8.49
N ALA A 123 8.60 9.20 7.93
CA ALA A 123 7.26 8.82 8.35
C ALA A 123 7.24 8.26 9.78
N VAL A 124 8.16 7.35 10.09
CA VAL A 124 8.32 6.76 11.43
C VAL A 124 8.63 7.86 12.46
N ALA A 125 9.62 8.72 12.18
CA ALA A 125 9.99 9.81 13.07
C ALA A 125 8.82 10.78 13.30
N LEU A 126 8.03 11.08 12.27
CA LEU A 126 6.86 11.94 12.38
C LEU A 126 5.74 11.32 13.23
N LEU A 127 5.46 10.02 13.08
CA LEU A 127 4.52 9.29 13.93
C LEU A 127 4.96 9.29 15.40
N VAL A 128 6.20 8.89 15.67
CA VAL A 128 6.74 8.78 17.03
C VAL A 128 6.77 10.15 17.72
N ARG A 129 7.16 11.21 17.01
CA ARG A 129 7.16 12.58 17.53
C ARG A 129 5.76 13.06 17.93
N ASN A 130 4.72 12.52 17.30
CA ASN A 130 3.32 12.85 17.56
C ASN A 130 2.56 11.71 18.26
N ALA A 131 3.29 10.81 18.93
CA ALA A 131 2.69 9.77 19.77
C ALA A 131 1.76 10.39 20.83
N PRO A 132 0.71 9.66 21.27
CA PRO A 132 -0.22 10.14 22.28
C PRO A 132 0.47 10.62 23.56
N GLU A 133 0.06 11.78 24.07
CA GLU A 133 0.61 12.36 25.29
C GLU A 133 -0.15 11.85 26.53
N ALA A 134 0.60 11.41 27.54
CA ALA A 134 0.09 10.95 28.84
C ALA A 134 0.34 11.99 29.95
N ALA A 135 -0.12 11.75 31.19
CA ALA A 135 -0.06 12.76 32.24
C ALA A 135 1.37 13.10 32.70
N ASN A 136 2.32 12.18 32.54
CA ASN A 136 3.72 12.38 32.91
C ASN A 136 4.70 11.89 31.83
N ARG A 137 5.98 12.26 32.00
CA ARG A 137 7.07 11.98 31.06
C ARG A 137 7.31 10.48 30.89
N ARG A 138 7.26 9.70 31.97
CA ARG A 138 7.49 8.24 31.95
C ARG A 138 6.41 7.53 31.14
N ASN A 139 5.15 7.86 31.36
CA ASN A 139 4.03 7.26 30.65
C ASN A 139 4.04 7.66 29.17
N THR A 140 4.39 8.92 28.85
CA THR A 140 4.57 9.36 27.47
C THR A 140 5.72 8.60 26.80
N LEU A 141 6.84 8.40 27.50
CA LEU A 141 7.96 7.59 27.03
C LEU A 141 7.52 6.15 26.71
N ILE A 142 6.77 5.50 27.60
CA ILE A 142 6.28 4.13 27.39
C ILE A 142 5.45 4.05 26.10
N VAL A 143 4.47 4.93 25.92
CA VAL A 143 3.61 4.92 24.72
C VAL A 143 4.42 5.18 23.46
N SER A 144 5.36 6.13 23.50
CA SER A 144 6.25 6.41 22.36
C SER A 144 7.15 5.23 22.03
N VAL A 145 7.72 4.55 23.03
CA VAL A 145 8.58 3.38 22.83
C VAL A 145 7.78 2.21 22.28
N VAL A 146 6.58 1.95 22.79
CA VAL A 146 5.70 0.90 22.24
C VAL A 146 5.39 1.19 20.77
N LEU A 147 4.95 2.40 20.45
CA LEU A 147 4.70 2.79 19.05
C LEU A 147 5.95 2.61 18.18
N SER A 148 7.11 3.08 18.63
CA SER A 148 8.39 2.96 17.93
C SER A 148 8.77 1.51 17.65
N LEU A 149 8.73 0.65 18.68
CA LEU A 149 9.11 -0.75 18.55
C LEU A 149 8.12 -1.51 17.66
N SER A 150 6.81 -1.23 17.77
CA SER A 150 5.81 -1.84 16.89
C SER A 150 5.99 -1.42 15.43
N LEU A 151 6.26 -0.13 15.15
CA LEU A 151 6.54 0.35 13.79
C LEU A 151 7.79 -0.32 13.20
N LEU A 152 8.87 -0.44 13.99
CA LEU A 152 10.10 -1.10 13.55
C LEU A 152 9.85 -2.60 13.30
N PHE A 153 9.27 -3.31 14.26
CA PHE A 153 9.03 -4.75 14.18
C PHE A 153 8.16 -5.13 12.97
N VAL A 154 7.16 -4.30 12.66
CA VAL A 154 6.18 -4.58 11.59
C VAL A 154 6.66 -4.08 10.24
N PHE A 155 6.99 -2.80 10.11
CA PHE A 155 7.26 -2.18 8.81
C PHE A 155 8.72 -2.20 8.38
N ALA A 156 9.66 -2.50 9.28
CA ALA A 156 11.04 -2.81 8.89
C ALA A 156 11.25 -4.32 8.67
N ASP A 157 10.19 -5.13 8.74
CA ASP A 157 10.22 -6.53 8.33
C ASP A 157 10.69 -6.64 6.86
N ILE A 158 11.55 -7.61 6.57
CA ILE A 158 12.15 -7.76 5.25
C ILE A 158 11.13 -8.05 4.15
N GLY A 159 9.94 -8.57 4.51
CA GLY A 159 8.81 -8.69 3.61
C GLY A 159 8.44 -7.36 2.97
N TYR A 160 8.50 -6.26 3.72
CA TYR A 160 8.28 -4.91 3.19
C TYR A 160 9.55 -4.30 2.62
N LEU A 161 10.68 -4.39 3.35
CA LEU A 161 11.89 -3.69 2.98
C LEU A 161 12.53 -4.18 1.68
N ALA A 162 12.41 -5.47 1.34
CA ALA A 162 12.95 -5.99 0.08
C ALA A 162 12.35 -5.29 -1.17
N TYR A 163 11.12 -4.80 -1.07
CA TYR A 163 10.51 -4.01 -2.14
C TYR A 163 11.19 -2.66 -2.40
N PHE A 164 11.92 -2.09 -1.44
CA PHE A 164 12.55 -0.78 -1.62
C PHE A 164 13.60 -0.81 -2.73
N GLN A 165 14.19 -1.98 -2.99
CA GLN A 165 15.10 -2.20 -4.11
C GLN A 165 14.41 -2.99 -5.23
N SER A 166 13.32 -2.42 -5.73
CA SER A 166 12.54 -2.94 -6.86
C SER A 166 11.79 -1.79 -7.54
N PHE A 167 11.34 -1.99 -8.78
CA PHE A 167 10.49 -1.02 -9.50
C PHE A 167 8.99 -1.28 -9.33
N PHE A 168 8.62 -2.03 -8.29
CA PHE A 168 7.23 -2.17 -7.86
C PHE A 168 6.69 -0.85 -7.27
N GLY A 169 5.39 -0.60 -7.41
CA GLY A 169 4.73 0.62 -6.88
C GLY A 169 4.29 0.49 -5.42
N GLU A 170 4.37 -0.73 -4.88
CA GLU A 170 4.11 -1.17 -3.53
C GLU A 170 4.85 -0.33 -2.46
N PRO A 171 6.19 -0.14 -2.52
CA PRO A 171 6.92 0.65 -1.52
C PRO A 171 6.50 2.12 -1.53
N TYR A 172 6.25 2.69 -2.72
CA TYR A 172 5.72 4.04 -2.86
C TYR A 172 4.38 4.20 -2.15
N ALA A 173 3.47 3.25 -2.36
CA ALA A 173 2.14 3.27 -1.76
C ALA A 173 2.20 3.05 -0.23
N LEU A 174 3.06 2.15 0.27
CA LEU A 174 3.34 1.97 1.71
C LEU A 174 3.80 3.28 2.36
N ILE A 175 4.86 3.88 1.83
CA ILE A 175 5.47 5.09 2.41
C ILE A 175 4.51 6.27 2.35
N ALA A 176 3.79 6.44 1.24
CA ALA A 176 2.78 7.47 1.10
C ALA A 176 1.66 7.30 2.13
N THR A 177 1.21 6.07 2.39
CA THR A 177 0.21 5.77 3.42
C THR A 177 0.72 6.12 4.81
N LEU A 178 1.95 5.72 5.15
CA LEU A 178 2.55 6.05 6.44
C LEU A 178 2.72 7.57 6.62
N LEU A 179 3.17 8.30 5.59
CA LEU A 179 3.30 9.75 5.63
C LEU A 179 1.94 10.45 5.75
N MET A 180 0.91 9.96 5.07
CA MET A 180 -0.46 10.46 5.18
C MET A 180 -0.98 10.29 6.61
N VAL A 181 -0.84 9.11 7.20
CA VAL A 181 -1.25 8.86 8.59
C VAL A 181 -0.43 9.71 9.55
N ALA A 182 0.90 9.73 9.39
CA ALA A 182 1.81 10.50 10.24
C ALA A 182 1.47 12.00 10.25
N SER A 183 1.24 12.58 9.08
CA SER A 183 0.89 13.99 8.93
C SER A 183 -0.51 14.30 9.45
N ALA A 184 -1.51 13.45 9.21
CA ALA A 184 -2.86 13.61 9.76
C ALA A 184 -2.87 13.55 11.30
N ILE A 185 -2.16 12.59 11.90
CA ILE A 185 -2.00 12.49 13.36
C ILE A 185 -1.20 13.69 13.91
N ALA A 186 -0.19 14.17 13.19
CA ALA A 186 0.55 15.36 13.56
C ALA A 186 -0.32 16.64 13.49
N LEU A 187 -1.20 16.77 12.50
CA LEU A 187 -2.16 17.86 12.38
C LEU A 187 -3.15 17.84 13.54
N ALA A 188 -3.69 16.66 13.86
CA ALA A 188 -4.58 16.46 15.00
C ALA A 188 -3.90 16.76 16.34
N SER A 189 -2.63 16.41 16.49
CA SER A 189 -1.88 16.58 17.74
C SER A 189 -1.28 17.99 17.93
N SER A 190 -1.18 18.77 16.86
CA SER A 190 -0.58 20.11 16.91
C SER A 190 -1.51 21.13 17.55
N PRO A 191 -1.05 21.97 18.51
CA PRO A 191 -1.85 23.08 19.03
C PRO A 191 -2.32 24.03 17.92
N LYS A 192 -1.41 24.40 17.02
CA LYS A 192 -1.64 25.24 15.84
C LYS A 192 -0.99 24.59 14.61
N PRO A 193 -1.74 23.80 13.81
CA PRO A 193 -1.18 23.13 12.63
C PRO A 193 -0.72 24.12 11.56
N THR A 194 0.33 23.75 10.82
CA THR A 194 0.92 24.59 9.77
C THR A 194 0.43 24.18 8.38
N GLY A 195 0.41 25.13 7.44
CA GLY A 195 0.08 24.83 6.04
C GLY A 195 1.07 23.86 5.39
N LYS A 196 2.34 23.86 5.80
CA LYS A 196 3.36 22.89 5.33
C LYS A 196 2.99 21.45 5.72
N LEU A 197 2.49 21.25 6.94
CA LEU A 197 2.09 19.93 7.40
C LEU A 197 0.80 19.46 6.70
N LEU A 198 -0.12 20.39 6.40
CA LEU A 198 -1.28 20.11 5.56
C LEU A 198 -0.85 19.73 4.14
N ALA A 199 0.09 20.46 3.54
CA ALA A 199 0.61 20.14 2.22
C ALA A 199 1.25 18.75 2.17
N LEU A 200 2.01 18.37 3.22
CA LEU A 200 2.55 17.01 3.34
C LEU A 200 1.43 15.96 3.36
N PHE A 201 0.36 16.18 4.12
CA PHE A 201 -0.81 15.29 4.12
C PHE A 201 -1.43 15.18 2.73
N ILE A 202 -1.69 16.31 2.05
CA ILE A 202 -2.30 16.31 0.71
C ILE A 202 -1.42 15.59 -0.31
N VAL A 203 -0.11 15.86 -0.33
CA VAL A 203 0.83 15.21 -1.25
C VAL A 203 0.91 13.72 -0.98
N ALA A 204 0.98 13.30 0.28
CA ALA A 204 1.02 11.88 0.65
C ALA A 204 -0.30 11.16 0.31
N ALA A 205 -1.45 11.78 0.60
CA ALA A 205 -2.76 11.23 0.24
C ALA A 205 -2.95 11.13 -1.27
N LEU A 206 -2.52 12.14 -2.02
CA LEU A 206 -2.55 12.11 -3.48
C LEU A 206 -1.65 10.97 -4.00
N ALA A 207 -0.42 10.86 -3.49
CA ALA A 207 0.50 9.79 -3.83
C ALA A 207 -0.09 8.39 -3.61
N VAL A 208 -0.83 8.16 -2.52
CA VAL A 208 -1.56 6.90 -2.32
C VAL A 208 -2.61 6.71 -3.42
N ALA A 209 -3.47 7.71 -3.64
CA ALA A 209 -4.54 7.62 -4.63
C ALA A 209 -4.03 7.42 -6.05
N THR A 210 -2.87 7.99 -6.40
CA THR A 210 -2.27 7.92 -7.74
C THR A 210 -1.14 6.90 -7.85
N SER A 211 -0.94 6.04 -6.86
CA SER A 211 0.07 4.96 -6.89
C SER A 211 -0.32 3.83 -7.84
N LYS A 212 -1.61 3.50 -7.90
CA LYS A 212 -2.24 2.52 -8.78
C LYS A 212 -3.64 3.01 -9.16
N ILE A 213 -4.13 2.67 -10.34
CA ILE A 213 -5.51 3.02 -10.76
C ILE A 213 -6.55 2.51 -9.75
N GLN A 214 -6.33 1.32 -9.18
CA GLN A 214 -7.19 0.71 -8.15
C GLN A 214 -7.29 1.55 -6.86
N ASN A 215 -6.29 2.39 -6.58
CA ASN A 215 -6.27 3.25 -5.40
C ASN A 215 -6.93 4.62 -5.65
N ALA A 216 -7.22 4.97 -6.91
CA ALA A 216 -7.74 6.30 -7.26
C ALA A 216 -9.02 6.68 -6.49
N PRO A 217 -10.01 5.78 -6.28
CA PRO A 217 -11.20 6.11 -5.49
C PRO A 217 -10.92 6.57 -4.05
N LEU A 218 -9.80 6.13 -3.45
CA LEU A 218 -9.41 6.56 -2.10
C LEU A 218 -9.10 8.06 -2.03
N GLY A 219 -8.75 8.70 -3.14
CA GLY A 219 -8.56 10.16 -3.18
C GLY A 219 -9.80 10.93 -2.74
N LEU A 220 -11.00 10.42 -3.02
CA LEU A 220 -12.26 11.02 -2.55
C LEU A 220 -12.43 10.86 -1.04
N VAL A 221 -12.07 9.70 -0.49
CA VAL A 221 -12.07 9.44 0.96
C VAL A 221 -11.08 10.37 1.66
N PHE A 222 -9.89 10.54 1.09
CA PHE A 222 -8.88 11.44 1.63
C PHE A 222 -9.30 12.91 1.50
N ALA A 223 -10.04 13.29 0.46
CA ALA A 223 -10.61 14.62 0.32
C ALA A 223 -11.64 14.92 1.43
N LEU A 224 -12.48 13.94 1.79
CA LEU A 224 -13.37 14.07 2.94
C LEU A 224 -12.59 14.24 4.24
N LEU A 225 -11.52 13.46 4.44
CA LEU A 225 -10.65 13.60 5.60
C LEU A 225 -9.94 14.97 5.62
N ALA A 226 -9.48 15.48 4.47
CA ALA A 226 -8.90 16.81 4.32
C ALA A 226 -9.91 17.90 4.70
N TRP A 227 -11.15 17.79 4.21
CA TRP A 227 -12.24 18.70 4.53
C TRP A 227 -12.51 18.74 6.04
N ARG A 228 -12.47 17.59 6.74
CA ARG A 228 -12.60 17.53 8.20
C ARG A 228 -11.54 18.36 8.94
N MET A 229 -10.37 18.57 8.33
CA MET A 229 -9.29 19.41 8.89
C MET A 229 -9.60 20.91 8.87
N ILE A 230 -10.64 21.36 8.16
CA ILE A 230 -11.05 22.78 8.12
C ILE A 230 -11.30 23.33 9.53
N GLY A 231 -11.81 22.49 10.45
CA GLY A 231 -12.13 22.87 11.82
C GLY A 231 -10.93 22.99 12.76
N LEU A 232 -9.70 22.75 12.29
CA LEU A 232 -8.49 22.83 13.11
C LEU A 232 -7.99 24.26 13.36
N ARG A 233 -8.31 25.20 12.46
CA ARG A 233 -8.01 26.63 12.59
C ARG A 233 -9.15 27.46 12.00
N SER A 234 -9.36 28.66 12.55
CA SER A 234 -10.46 29.54 12.14
C SER A 234 -10.11 30.51 11.00
N ASP A 235 -8.82 30.78 10.76
CA ASP A 235 -8.37 31.80 9.82
C ASP A 235 -8.67 31.46 8.35
N SER A 236 -8.88 32.51 7.54
CA SER A 236 -9.28 32.38 6.13
C SER A 236 -8.20 31.72 5.27
N MET A 237 -6.92 31.96 5.58
CA MET A 237 -5.80 31.34 4.88
C MET A 237 -5.83 29.82 5.05
N TRP A 238 -6.02 29.32 6.29
CA TRP A 238 -6.18 27.90 6.54
C TRP A 238 -7.35 27.29 5.75
N ARG A 239 -8.51 27.93 5.76
CA ARG A 239 -9.69 27.45 5.00
C ARG A 239 -9.40 27.35 3.51
N LYS A 240 -8.73 28.37 2.92
CA LYS A 240 -8.29 28.36 1.52
C LYS A 240 -7.37 27.16 1.26
N GLN A 241 -6.35 26.96 2.09
CA GLN A 241 -5.41 25.84 1.96
C GLN A 241 -6.12 24.48 2.02
N VAL A 242 -7.08 24.30 2.94
CA VAL A 242 -7.87 23.06 3.04
C VAL A 242 -8.69 22.84 1.78
N TRP A 243 -9.43 23.85 1.29
CA TRP A 243 -10.24 23.71 0.08
C TRP A 243 -9.41 23.47 -1.17
N THR A 244 -8.25 24.10 -1.30
CA THR A 244 -7.28 23.78 -2.36
C THR A 244 -6.83 22.32 -2.26
N GLY A 245 -6.50 21.84 -1.06
CA GLY A 245 -6.14 20.43 -0.83
C GLY A 245 -7.25 19.45 -1.22
N VAL A 246 -8.50 19.75 -0.83
CA VAL A 246 -9.69 18.97 -1.22
C VAL A 246 -9.82 18.93 -2.74
N ALA A 247 -9.73 20.07 -3.41
CA ALA A 247 -9.81 20.15 -4.87
C ALA A 247 -8.70 19.34 -5.55
N VAL A 248 -7.45 19.44 -5.07
CA VAL A 248 -6.32 18.67 -5.59
C VAL A 248 -6.56 17.16 -5.46
N LEU A 249 -7.09 16.68 -4.34
CA LEU A 249 -7.38 15.26 -4.14
C LEU A 249 -8.52 14.75 -5.03
N VAL A 250 -9.61 15.53 -5.15
CA VAL A 250 -10.75 15.19 -6.02
C VAL A 250 -10.33 15.19 -7.48
N LEU A 251 -9.66 16.25 -7.95
CA LEU A 251 -9.21 16.36 -9.34
C LEU A 251 -8.15 15.31 -9.66
N GLY A 252 -7.18 15.08 -8.77
CA GLY A 252 -6.16 14.06 -8.95
C GLY A 252 -6.75 12.66 -9.05
N SER A 253 -7.72 12.34 -8.20
CA SER A 253 -8.50 11.09 -8.26
C SER A 253 -9.26 10.96 -9.59
N ALA A 254 -9.98 12.01 -10.01
CA ALA A 254 -10.75 12.01 -11.26
C ALA A 254 -9.84 11.84 -12.49
N VAL A 255 -8.74 12.59 -12.57
CA VAL A 255 -7.77 12.49 -13.68
C VAL A 255 -7.17 11.08 -13.74
N MET A 256 -6.80 10.50 -12.60
CA MET A 256 -6.25 9.14 -12.54
C MET A 256 -7.23 8.09 -13.10
N ILE A 257 -8.52 8.24 -12.83
CA ILE A 257 -9.57 7.35 -13.34
C ILE A 257 -9.79 7.56 -14.85
N LEU A 258 -9.80 8.81 -15.32
CA LEU A 258 -10.09 9.16 -16.71
C LEU A 258 -8.95 8.82 -17.68
N VAL A 259 -7.69 8.87 -17.22
CA VAL A 259 -6.50 8.64 -18.06
C VAL A 259 -6.09 7.15 -18.07
N ALA A 260 -6.85 6.27 -17.41
CA ALA A 260 -6.60 4.83 -17.38
C ALA A 260 -6.58 4.23 -18.82
N PRO A 261 -5.48 3.58 -19.26
CA PRO A 261 -5.36 3.05 -20.61
C PRO A 261 -6.37 1.93 -20.94
N ASP A 262 -7.02 2.00 -22.11
CA ASP A 262 -8.00 1.00 -22.58
C ASP A 262 -7.43 -0.43 -22.66
N ARG A 263 -6.13 -0.58 -22.98
CA ARG A 263 -5.49 -1.89 -23.05
C ARG A 263 -5.40 -2.57 -21.69
N LEU A 264 -5.14 -1.80 -20.63
CA LEU A 264 -5.19 -2.30 -19.25
C LEU A 264 -6.62 -2.64 -18.88
N LYS A 265 -7.61 -1.84 -19.31
CA LYS A 265 -9.03 -2.11 -19.08
C LYS A 265 -9.45 -3.50 -19.61
N ASN A 266 -9.13 -3.83 -20.87
CA ASN A 266 -9.52 -5.13 -21.46
C ASN A 266 -8.78 -6.32 -20.85
N THR A 267 -7.50 -6.14 -20.54
CA THR A 267 -6.68 -7.17 -19.87
C THR A 267 -7.29 -7.51 -18.51
N ASN A 268 -7.55 -6.48 -17.72
CA ASN A 268 -8.11 -6.59 -16.37
C ASN A 268 -9.54 -7.15 -16.40
N LEU A 269 -10.36 -6.74 -17.37
CA LEU A 269 -11.73 -7.24 -17.54
C LEU A 269 -11.75 -8.73 -17.90
N TYR A 270 -10.84 -9.20 -18.76
CA TYR A 270 -10.69 -10.64 -19.03
C TYR A 270 -10.45 -11.41 -17.73
N GLN A 271 -9.51 -10.94 -16.90
CA GLN A 271 -9.21 -11.60 -15.62
C GLN A 271 -10.41 -11.57 -14.67
N SER A 272 -11.12 -10.45 -14.61
CA SER A 272 -12.34 -10.29 -13.79
C SER A 272 -13.42 -11.31 -14.13
N ILE A 273 -13.62 -11.56 -15.43
CA ILE A 273 -14.63 -12.49 -15.95
C ILE A 273 -14.15 -13.93 -15.80
N PHE A 274 -13.08 -14.30 -16.49
CA PHE A 274 -12.69 -15.69 -16.69
C PHE A 274 -11.88 -16.25 -15.53
N PHE A 275 -11.04 -15.43 -14.89
CA PHE A 275 -10.24 -15.81 -13.73
C PHE A 275 -10.83 -15.32 -12.40
N GLY A 276 -11.95 -14.62 -12.45
CA GLY A 276 -12.72 -14.16 -11.30
C GLY A 276 -14.08 -14.85 -11.29
N VAL A 277 -15.10 -14.21 -11.86
CA VAL A 277 -16.51 -14.65 -11.78
C VAL A 277 -16.71 -16.12 -12.18
N LEU A 278 -16.15 -16.53 -13.32
CA LEU A 278 -16.37 -17.87 -13.88
C LEU A 278 -15.48 -18.95 -13.26
N LYS A 279 -14.32 -18.56 -12.70
CA LYS A 279 -13.42 -19.50 -12.02
C LYS A 279 -14.11 -20.09 -10.81
N ASP A 280 -14.02 -21.41 -10.63
CA ASP A 280 -14.68 -22.15 -9.55
C ASP A 280 -16.19 -21.84 -9.44
N SER A 281 -16.86 -21.54 -10.56
CA SER A 281 -18.31 -21.42 -10.57
C SER A 281 -18.99 -22.78 -10.48
N PRO A 282 -19.98 -22.95 -9.57
CA PRO A 282 -20.79 -24.17 -9.54
C PRO A 282 -21.68 -24.29 -10.79
N ASN A 283 -21.95 -23.19 -11.51
CA ASN A 283 -22.73 -23.19 -12.74
C ASN A 283 -22.24 -22.08 -13.69
N VAL A 284 -21.17 -22.37 -14.42
CA VAL A 284 -20.55 -21.46 -15.40
C VAL A 284 -21.57 -21.00 -16.45
N ALA A 285 -22.42 -21.88 -16.96
CA ALA A 285 -23.39 -21.55 -18.01
C ALA A 285 -24.39 -20.48 -17.55
N ARG A 286 -24.91 -20.60 -16.32
CA ARG A 286 -25.83 -19.62 -15.74
C ARG A 286 -25.17 -18.26 -15.49
N ASP A 287 -23.94 -18.26 -14.98
CA ASP A 287 -23.18 -17.02 -14.74
C ASP A 287 -22.87 -16.30 -16.07
N MET A 288 -22.56 -17.06 -17.12
CA MET A 288 -22.36 -16.54 -18.47
C MET A 288 -23.66 -15.99 -19.06
N GLU A 289 -24.79 -16.69 -18.90
CA GLU A 289 -26.10 -16.22 -19.37
C GLU A 289 -26.47 -14.88 -18.73
N GLU A 290 -26.32 -14.73 -17.40
CA GLU A 290 -26.60 -13.47 -16.70
C GLU A 290 -25.69 -12.32 -17.17
N LEU A 291 -24.42 -12.62 -17.45
CA LEU A 291 -23.47 -11.65 -17.98
C LEU A 291 -23.58 -11.45 -19.50
N GLY A 292 -24.48 -12.17 -20.19
CA GLY A 292 -24.63 -12.10 -21.64
C GLY A 292 -23.40 -12.60 -22.43
N ILE A 293 -22.63 -13.52 -21.86
CA ILE A 293 -21.43 -14.10 -22.46
C ILE A 293 -21.83 -15.35 -23.28
N PRO A 294 -21.49 -15.43 -24.58
CA PRO A 294 -21.78 -16.62 -25.40
C PRO A 294 -21.14 -17.90 -24.86
N GLU A 295 -21.88 -19.01 -24.85
CA GLU A 295 -21.48 -20.30 -24.27
C GLU A 295 -20.15 -20.85 -24.83
N LYS A 296 -19.81 -20.54 -26.10
CA LYS A 296 -18.53 -20.92 -26.72
C LYS A 296 -17.28 -20.46 -25.94
N TYR A 297 -17.42 -19.43 -25.09
CA TYR A 297 -16.32 -18.93 -24.25
C TYR A 297 -16.20 -19.63 -22.89
N ALA A 298 -17.05 -20.62 -22.58
CA ALA A 298 -16.97 -21.38 -21.33
C ALA A 298 -15.63 -22.09 -21.15
N VAL A 299 -14.98 -22.47 -22.26
CA VAL A 299 -13.64 -23.07 -22.30
C VAL A 299 -12.54 -22.19 -21.72
N LEU A 300 -12.79 -20.88 -21.55
CA LEU A 300 -11.86 -19.93 -20.96
C LEU A 300 -12.02 -19.79 -19.43
N ALA A 301 -13.06 -20.36 -18.83
CA ALA A 301 -13.27 -20.29 -17.38
C ALA A 301 -12.05 -20.86 -16.63
N GLY A 302 -11.54 -20.09 -15.67
CA GLY A 302 -10.35 -20.44 -14.90
C GLY A 302 -9.01 -20.13 -15.58
N THR A 303 -8.99 -19.54 -16.77
CA THR A 303 -7.74 -19.09 -17.43
C THR A 303 -7.41 -17.63 -17.09
N ASN A 304 -6.12 -17.30 -16.94
CA ASN A 304 -5.67 -15.91 -16.79
C ASN A 304 -5.21 -15.32 -18.14
N TYR A 305 -5.07 -13.99 -18.21
CA TYR A 305 -4.77 -13.31 -19.47
C TYR A 305 -3.37 -13.61 -20.04
N PHE A 306 -2.42 -13.96 -19.18
CA PHE A 306 -1.03 -14.23 -19.55
C PHE A 306 -0.74 -15.73 -19.73
N GLN A 307 -1.75 -16.58 -19.52
CA GLN A 307 -1.64 -18.02 -19.71
C GLN A 307 -1.46 -18.33 -21.20
N LYS A 308 -0.47 -19.19 -21.49
CA LYS A 308 -0.21 -19.70 -22.84
C LYS A 308 -1.15 -20.85 -23.17
N ASP A 309 -1.33 -21.10 -24.47
CA ASP A 309 -2.01 -22.29 -25.00
C ASP A 309 -3.47 -22.45 -24.54
N THR A 310 -4.19 -21.33 -24.42
CA THR A 310 -5.64 -21.34 -24.15
C THR A 310 -6.43 -21.71 -25.40
N ALA A 311 -7.61 -22.31 -25.20
CA ALA A 311 -8.47 -22.77 -26.29
C ALA A 311 -8.89 -21.65 -27.26
N ILE A 312 -9.10 -20.44 -26.74
CA ILE A 312 -9.31 -19.22 -27.52
C ILE A 312 -8.25 -18.20 -27.07
N PRO A 313 -7.42 -17.68 -28.00
CA PRO A 313 -6.43 -16.67 -27.66
C PRO A 313 -7.07 -15.43 -27.04
N GLN A 314 -6.49 -14.91 -25.96
CA GLN A 314 -7.05 -13.76 -25.23
C GLN A 314 -7.03 -12.45 -26.04
N LYS A 315 -6.21 -12.43 -27.11
CA LYS A 315 -6.14 -11.32 -28.07
C LYS A 315 -7.06 -11.51 -29.28
N ASP A 316 -7.89 -12.53 -29.30
CA ASP A 316 -8.86 -12.77 -30.37
C ASP A 316 -9.80 -11.56 -30.52
N PRO A 317 -9.87 -10.93 -31.71
CA PRO A 317 -10.73 -9.77 -31.94
C PRO A 317 -12.22 -10.08 -31.75
N VAL A 318 -12.66 -11.32 -32.02
CA VAL A 318 -14.05 -11.75 -31.85
C VAL A 318 -14.40 -11.83 -30.37
N LEU A 319 -13.54 -12.41 -29.53
CA LEU A 319 -13.70 -12.41 -28.06
C LEU A 319 -13.82 -10.97 -27.53
N ARG A 320 -12.98 -10.07 -28.05
CA ARG A 320 -13.02 -8.66 -27.66
C ARG A 320 -14.37 -8.03 -27.99
N GLN A 321 -14.84 -8.16 -29.23
CA GLN A 321 -16.08 -7.54 -29.70
C GLN A 321 -17.33 -8.16 -29.04
N GLU A 322 -17.36 -9.48 -28.85
CA GLU A 322 -18.52 -10.17 -28.32
C GLU A 322 -18.65 -10.07 -26.80
N VAL A 323 -17.53 -9.89 -26.07
CA VAL A 323 -17.49 -9.92 -24.60
C VAL A 323 -16.86 -8.67 -24.00
N LEU A 324 -15.57 -8.43 -24.26
CA LEU A 324 -14.78 -7.42 -23.51
C LEU A 324 -15.18 -5.97 -23.79
N GLU A 325 -15.77 -5.67 -24.94
CA GLU A 325 -16.29 -4.34 -25.27
C GLU A 325 -17.74 -4.12 -24.79
N LYS A 326 -18.47 -5.19 -24.48
CA LYS A 326 -19.87 -5.13 -24.02
C LYS A 326 -20.00 -5.09 -22.50
N LEU A 327 -19.03 -5.67 -21.79
CA LEU A 327 -18.99 -5.69 -20.34
C LEU A 327 -18.04 -4.63 -19.77
N SER A 328 -18.24 -4.32 -18.50
CA SER A 328 -17.41 -3.41 -17.74
C SER A 328 -17.22 -3.89 -16.31
N HIS A 329 -16.24 -3.34 -15.59
CA HIS A 329 -16.06 -3.60 -14.16
C HIS A 329 -17.27 -3.23 -13.31
N LYS A 330 -18.14 -2.32 -13.79
CA LYS A 330 -19.42 -2.02 -13.14
C LYS A 330 -20.37 -3.22 -13.18
N ASP A 331 -20.40 -3.96 -14.28
CA ASP A 331 -21.24 -5.14 -14.45
C ASP A 331 -20.75 -6.28 -13.54
N ILE A 332 -19.43 -6.45 -13.45
CA ILE A 332 -18.80 -7.39 -12.51
C ILE A 332 -19.13 -7.03 -11.04
N ALA A 333 -19.02 -5.75 -10.68
CA ALA A 333 -19.40 -5.29 -9.36
C ALA A 333 -20.89 -5.54 -9.06
N MET A 334 -21.76 -5.26 -10.03
CA MET A 334 -23.21 -5.48 -9.91
C MET A 334 -23.55 -6.97 -9.79
N TYR A 335 -22.87 -7.84 -10.54
CA TYR A 335 -22.99 -9.28 -10.42
C TYR A 335 -22.68 -9.74 -8.97
N TYR A 336 -21.54 -9.33 -8.41
CA TYR A 336 -21.20 -9.69 -7.03
C TYR A 336 -22.18 -9.13 -5.98
N LEU A 337 -22.78 -7.96 -6.22
CA LEU A 337 -23.83 -7.40 -5.35
C LEU A 337 -25.12 -8.24 -5.39
N ARG A 338 -25.48 -8.80 -6.55
CA ARG A 338 -26.63 -9.71 -6.70
C ARG A 338 -26.32 -11.11 -6.17
N HIS A 339 -25.05 -11.50 -6.15
CA HIS A 339 -24.57 -12.82 -5.72
C HIS A 339 -23.58 -12.71 -4.56
N PRO A 340 -24.01 -12.29 -3.36
CA PRO A 340 -23.11 -12.08 -2.22
C PRO A 340 -22.38 -13.36 -1.78
N SER A 341 -22.97 -14.54 -1.99
CA SER A 341 -22.29 -15.83 -1.75
C SER A 341 -21.09 -16.03 -2.67
N ARG A 342 -21.16 -15.60 -3.93
CA ARG A 342 -20.05 -15.65 -4.88
C ARG A 342 -18.96 -14.66 -4.47
N LEU A 343 -19.33 -13.44 -4.07
CA LEU A 343 -18.37 -12.48 -3.53
C LEU A 343 -17.64 -13.04 -2.30
N MET A 344 -18.38 -13.67 -1.38
CA MET A 344 -17.82 -14.26 -0.17
C MET A 344 -16.79 -15.36 -0.50
N GLN A 345 -17.08 -16.24 -1.46
CA GLN A 345 -16.11 -17.24 -1.93
C GLN A 345 -14.83 -16.59 -2.47
N LYS A 346 -14.96 -15.52 -3.25
CA LYS A 346 -13.80 -14.78 -3.78
C LYS A 346 -13.02 -14.04 -2.69
N LEU A 347 -13.70 -13.54 -1.67
CA LEU A 347 -13.06 -12.98 -0.49
C LEU A 347 -12.32 -14.04 0.33
N ASP A 348 -12.82 -15.27 0.41
CA ASP A 348 -12.09 -16.38 1.06
C ASP A 348 -10.81 -16.72 0.27
N ARG A 349 -10.86 -16.75 -1.07
CA ARG A 349 -9.64 -16.88 -1.90
C ARG A 349 -8.65 -15.74 -1.68
N ALA A 350 -9.15 -14.51 -1.53
CA ALA A 350 -8.31 -13.38 -1.17
C ALA A 350 -7.70 -13.57 0.24
N ALA A 351 -8.49 -14.04 1.21
CA ALA A 351 -8.02 -14.30 2.58
C ALA A 351 -6.95 -15.39 2.67
N GLU A 352 -6.99 -16.41 1.81
CA GLU A 352 -5.92 -17.42 1.67
C GLU A 352 -4.58 -16.79 1.28
N ASN A 353 -4.60 -15.67 0.55
CA ASN A 353 -3.42 -14.99 0.04
C ASN A 353 -3.10 -13.67 0.77
N ALA A 354 -3.99 -13.24 1.67
CA ALA A 354 -3.99 -11.88 2.20
C ALA A 354 -2.78 -11.56 3.08
N MET A 355 -2.09 -12.56 3.64
CA MET A 355 -1.02 -12.36 4.60
C MET A 355 0.39 -12.53 3.99
N TYR A 356 0.45 -12.81 2.68
CA TYR A 356 1.70 -12.77 1.93
C TYR A 356 2.10 -11.31 1.68
N ILE A 357 2.98 -10.76 2.54
CA ILE A 357 3.50 -9.40 2.33
C ILE A 357 4.32 -9.32 1.04
N ARG A 358 5.07 -10.37 0.70
CA ARG A 358 5.88 -10.46 -0.53
C ARG A 358 5.57 -11.75 -1.29
N PRO A 359 5.87 -11.81 -2.60
CA PRO A 359 5.66 -13.00 -3.40
C PRO A 359 6.83 -13.96 -3.18
N TYR A 360 6.53 -15.17 -2.71
CA TYR A 360 7.55 -16.19 -2.38
C TYR A 360 8.21 -16.84 -3.61
N TYR A 361 7.73 -16.52 -4.81
CA TYR A 361 8.28 -17.02 -6.07
C TYR A 361 9.31 -16.07 -6.71
N LEU A 362 9.58 -14.90 -6.09
CA LEU A 362 10.53 -13.91 -6.57
C LEU A 362 11.79 -13.91 -5.72
N GLY A 363 12.94 -14.19 -6.33
CA GLY A 363 14.24 -14.18 -5.66
C GLY A 363 14.59 -12.81 -5.10
N ASN A 364 15.34 -12.79 -3.99
CA ASN A 364 15.75 -11.55 -3.33
C ASN A 364 17.23 -11.20 -3.50
N TYR A 365 17.99 -12.09 -4.13
CA TYR A 365 19.42 -11.96 -4.31
C TYR A 365 19.75 -11.78 -5.79
N ASP A 366 20.78 -10.99 -6.05
CA ASP A 366 21.43 -10.95 -7.37
C ASP A 366 22.18 -12.25 -7.63
N GLN A 367 22.36 -12.61 -8.90
CA GLN A 367 23.09 -13.81 -9.29
C GLN A 367 24.53 -13.81 -8.76
N SER A 368 25.17 -12.63 -8.67
CA SER A 368 26.52 -12.45 -8.13
C SER A 368 26.66 -12.85 -6.66
N ALA A 369 25.57 -12.95 -5.90
CA ALA A 369 25.59 -13.40 -4.52
C ALA A 369 25.79 -14.91 -4.35
N GLY A 370 25.85 -15.68 -5.46
CA GLY A 370 26.04 -17.14 -5.43
C GLY A 370 24.88 -17.93 -4.84
N LYS A 371 23.69 -17.31 -4.76
CA LYS A 371 22.47 -17.92 -4.22
C LYS A 371 21.70 -18.70 -5.28
N ALA A 372 20.88 -19.65 -4.84
CA ALA A 372 20.07 -20.44 -5.75
C ALA A 372 19.00 -19.55 -6.45
N PRO A 373 18.57 -19.88 -7.67
CA PRO A 373 17.44 -19.22 -8.32
C PRO A 373 16.20 -19.18 -7.39
N LYS A 374 15.53 -18.03 -7.33
CA LYS A 374 14.34 -17.77 -6.49
C LYS A 374 14.58 -17.86 -4.99
N GLU A 375 15.84 -17.90 -4.53
CA GLU A 375 16.14 -17.87 -3.10
C GLU A 375 15.71 -16.54 -2.48
N ILE A 376 15.04 -16.63 -1.33
CA ILE A 376 14.53 -15.47 -0.57
C ILE A 376 15.21 -15.36 0.78
N THR A 377 15.31 -14.13 1.28
CA THR A 377 15.91 -13.86 2.59
C THR A 377 14.89 -14.00 3.71
N TYR A 378 15.27 -14.53 4.86
CA TYR A 378 14.45 -14.53 6.07
C TYR A 378 15.01 -13.64 7.18
N SER A 379 16.04 -12.83 6.88
CA SER A 379 16.63 -11.88 7.83
C SER A 379 15.58 -10.86 8.28
N PHE A 380 15.33 -10.75 9.60
CA PHE A 380 14.32 -9.83 10.14
C PHE A 380 12.92 -10.02 9.50
N SER A 381 12.45 -11.27 9.43
CA SER A 381 11.16 -11.67 8.83
C SER A 381 10.11 -12.13 9.86
N ALA A 382 10.32 -11.87 11.15
CA ALA A 382 9.50 -12.45 12.20
C ALA A 382 8.00 -12.08 12.08
N TRP A 383 7.69 -10.85 11.67
CA TRP A 383 6.31 -10.41 11.49
C TRP A 383 5.67 -11.06 10.27
N SER A 384 6.36 -11.03 9.13
CA SER A 384 5.85 -11.64 7.89
C SER A 384 5.67 -13.15 8.00
N GLN A 385 6.64 -13.85 8.62
CA GLN A 385 6.53 -15.29 8.85
C GLN A 385 5.42 -15.63 9.84
N TRP A 386 5.30 -14.88 10.94
CA TRP A 386 4.20 -15.11 11.88
C TRP A 386 2.84 -14.95 11.20
N LYS A 387 2.66 -13.91 10.38
CA LYS A 387 1.40 -13.70 9.66
C LYS A 387 1.07 -14.84 8.72
N ASP A 388 2.04 -15.28 7.91
CA ASP A 388 1.84 -16.38 6.96
C ASP A 388 1.39 -17.69 7.64
N HIS A 389 2.01 -18.02 8.78
CA HIS A 389 1.76 -19.29 9.47
C HIS A 389 0.56 -19.28 10.41
N GLN A 390 0.25 -18.13 11.04
CA GLN A 390 -0.68 -18.09 12.17
C GLN A 390 -2.00 -17.36 11.87
N MET A 391 -2.04 -16.53 10.84
CA MET A 391 -3.25 -15.76 10.56
C MET A 391 -4.35 -16.61 9.93
N PRO A 392 -5.62 -16.40 10.30
CA PRO A 392 -6.73 -17.13 9.70
C PRO A 392 -6.84 -16.87 8.20
N ARG A 393 -7.18 -17.92 7.44
CA ARG A 393 -7.41 -17.89 5.99
C ARG A 393 -8.90 -17.78 5.64
N SER A 394 -9.66 -17.05 6.46
CA SER A 394 -11.11 -16.89 6.30
C SER A 394 -11.46 -15.40 6.23
N ALA A 395 -12.18 -15.01 5.19
CA ALA A 395 -12.61 -13.62 5.06
C ALA A 395 -13.64 -13.23 6.14
N GLY A 396 -14.45 -14.16 6.63
CA GLY A 396 -15.36 -13.91 7.76
C GLY A 396 -14.62 -13.44 9.01
N TRP A 397 -13.44 -14.00 9.30
CA TRP A 397 -12.61 -13.57 10.42
C TRP A 397 -12.10 -12.12 10.24
N TYR A 398 -11.61 -11.77 9.05
CA TYR A 398 -11.16 -10.40 8.75
C TYR A 398 -12.31 -9.39 8.81
N ILE A 399 -13.49 -9.75 8.27
CA ILE A 399 -14.69 -8.91 8.34
C ILE A 399 -15.08 -8.66 9.81
N GLY A 400 -15.07 -9.71 10.65
CA GLY A 400 -15.33 -9.59 12.08
C GLY A 400 -14.35 -8.67 12.79
N LEU A 401 -13.04 -8.83 12.53
CA LEU A 401 -11.99 -7.99 13.09
C LEU A 401 -12.12 -6.52 12.68
N ILE A 402 -12.33 -6.26 11.39
CA ILE A 402 -12.50 -4.89 10.86
C ILE A 402 -13.77 -4.26 11.44
N SER A 403 -14.86 -5.02 11.56
CA SER A 403 -16.11 -4.54 12.18
C SER A 403 -15.91 -4.18 13.66
N ALA A 404 -15.22 -5.05 14.42
CA ALA A 404 -14.89 -4.79 15.81
C ALA A 404 -13.99 -3.54 15.97
N TYR A 405 -13.02 -3.37 15.06
CA TYR A 405 -12.16 -2.20 15.01
C TYR A 405 -12.96 -0.90 14.79
N TYR A 406 -13.88 -0.89 13.81
CA TYR A 406 -14.76 0.26 13.58
C TYR A 406 -15.68 0.53 14.77
N ALA A 407 -16.25 -0.50 15.40
CA ALA A 407 -17.07 -0.35 16.59
C ALA A 407 -16.27 0.31 17.73
N ALA A 408 -15.05 -0.16 17.99
CA ALA A 408 -14.18 0.41 19.01
C ALA A 408 -13.86 1.89 18.73
N LEU A 409 -13.45 2.23 17.49
CA LEU A 409 -13.20 3.62 17.11
C LEU A 409 -14.47 4.48 17.24
N GLY A 410 -15.63 3.97 16.80
CA GLY A 410 -16.92 4.65 16.87
C GLY A 410 -17.36 4.95 18.30
N ILE A 411 -17.18 4.01 19.22
CA ILE A 411 -17.47 4.21 20.65
C ILE A 411 -16.60 5.32 21.23
N VAL A 412 -15.29 5.30 20.96
CA VAL A 412 -14.37 6.35 21.45
C VAL A 412 -14.71 7.69 20.79
N TRP A 413 -15.04 7.70 19.50
CA TRP A 413 -15.41 8.92 18.76
C TRP A 413 -16.69 9.55 19.30
N TRP A 414 -17.72 8.75 19.58
CA TRP A 414 -19.01 9.22 20.11
C TRP A 414 -18.84 9.84 21.51
N ARG A 415 -18.10 9.15 22.39
CA ARG A 415 -17.88 9.57 23.78
C ARG A 415 -17.02 10.82 23.92
N ASN A 416 -16.23 11.18 22.91
CA ASN A 416 -15.33 12.32 22.96
C ASN A 416 -15.82 13.48 22.09
N ARG A 417 -15.79 14.71 22.61
CA ARG A 417 -16.16 15.93 21.86
C ARG A 417 -14.98 16.66 21.21
N SER A 418 -13.75 16.27 21.55
CA SER A 418 -12.54 16.88 20.99
C SER A 418 -12.45 16.63 19.48
N ARG A 419 -12.50 17.72 18.68
CA ARG A 419 -12.36 17.66 17.22
C ARG A 419 -11.03 17.01 16.79
N LYS A 420 -9.96 17.30 17.54
CA LYS A 420 -8.62 16.77 17.28
C LYS A 420 -8.55 15.25 17.48
N LEU A 421 -9.12 14.75 18.58
CA LEU A 421 -9.17 13.30 18.81
C LEU A 421 -10.09 12.62 17.78
N ARG A 422 -11.24 13.22 17.47
CA ARG A 422 -12.13 12.71 16.42
C ARG A 422 -11.44 12.58 15.08
N LEU A 423 -10.67 13.59 14.67
CA LEU A 423 -9.88 13.54 13.43
C LEU A 423 -8.82 12.43 13.45
N ALA A 424 -8.15 12.20 14.59
CA ALA A 424 -7.21 11.10 14.73
C ALA A 424 -7.89 9.73 14.57
N LEU A 425 -9.06 9.54 15.17
CA LEU A 425 -9.86 8.31 15.03
C LEU A 425 -10.42 8.15 13.61
N GLU A 426 -10.87 9.25 12.98
CA GLU A 426 -11.31 9.28 11.57
C GLU A 426 -10.15 8.90 10.64
N THR A 427 -8.92 9.33 10.92
CA THR A 427 -7.72 8.91 10.18
C THR A 427 -7.51 7.40 10.29
N LEU A 428 -7.61 6.84 11.50
CA LEU A 428 -7.49 5.40 11.74
C LEU A 428 -8.62 4.58 11.09
N ALA A 429 -9.82 5.14 11.02
CA ALA A 429 -10.97 4.56 10.33
C ALA A 429 -10.78 4.57 8.80
N VAL A 430 -10.18 5.64 8.26
CA VAL A 430 -9.80 5.75 6.84
C VAL A 430 -8.71 4.73 6.47
N VAL A 431 -7.77 4.43 7.37
CA VAL A 431 -6.78 3.34 7.15
C VAL A 431 -7.49 1.99 6.98
N ALA A 432 -8.42 1.64 7.87
CA ALA A 432 -9.19 0.40 7.72
C ALA A 432 -10.01 0.38 6.42
N LEU A 433 -10.56 1.54 6.02
CA LEU A 433 -11.34 1.65 4.79
C LEU A 433 -10.45 1.46 3.56
N ALA A 434 -9.26 2.04 3.57
CA ALA A 434 -8.25 1.83 2.53
C ALA A 434 -7.89 0.34 2.40
N GLY A 435 -7.73 -0.37 3.52
CA GLY A 435 -7.52 -1.82 3.53
C GLY A 435 -8.66 -2.57 2.82
N VAL A 436 -9.92 -2.29 3.19
CA VAL A 436 -11.10 -2.89 2.54
C VAL A 436 -11.12 -2.63 1.03
N PHE A 437 -10.88 -1.38 0.62
CA PHE A 437 -10.80 -1.02 -0.81
C PHE A 437 -9.67 -1.75 -1.53
N SER A 438 -8.50 -1.86 -0.92
CA SER A 438 -7.35 -2.58 -1.47
C SER A 438 -7.52 -4.09 -1.55
N CYS A 439 -8.59 -4.64 -0.97
CA CYS A 439 -8.99 -6.03 -1.17
C CYS A 439 -10.09 -6.14 -2.24
N ILE A 440 -11.16 -5.36 -2.11
CA ILE A 440 -12.35 -5.47 -2.96
C ILE A 440 -12.09 -4.97 -4.39
N VAL A 441 -11.41 -3.83 -4.56
CA VAL A 441 -11.21 -3.23 -5.88
C VAL A 441 -10.34 -4.11 -6.79
N PRO A 442 -9.21 -4.67 -6.34
CA PRO A 442 -8.45 -5.62 -7.16
C PRO A 442 -9.23 -6.90 -7.45
N LEU A 443 -10.03 -7.41 -6.51
CA LEU A 443 -10.83 -8.62 -6.73
C LEU A 443 -11.88 -8.43 -7.84
N ILE A 444 -12.55 -7.27 -7.85
CA ILE A 444 -13.49 -6.88 -8.92
C ILE A 444 -12.73 -6.56 -10.21
N GLY A 445 -11.55 -5.97 -10.10
CA GLY A 445 -10.76 -5.42 -11.19
C GLY A 445 -9.93 -6.43 -11.98
N ASP A 446 -9.38 -7.42 -11.30
CA ASP A 446 -8.40 -8.39 -11.81
C ASP A 446 -8.75 -9.85 -11.47
N GLY A 447 -9.91 -10.11 -10.84
CA GLY A 447 -10.28 -11.45 -10.41
C GLY A 447 -9.27 -12.02 -9.40
N GLU A 448 -8.88 -13.28 -9.58
CA GLU A 448 -7.90 -13.95 -8.71
C GLU A 448 -6.45 -13.85 -9.21
N ALA A 449 -6.16 -12.97 -10.16
CA ALA A 449 -4.82 -12.85 -10.71
C ALA A 449 -3.88 -12.15 -9.71
N ASP A 450 -2.74 -12.79 -9.42
CA ASP A 450 -1.65 -12.24 -8.59
C ASP A 450 -2.13 -11.64 -7.25
N LEU A 451 -3.09 -12.31 -6.59
CA LEU A 451 -3.77 -11.81 -5.38
C LEU A 451 -2.79 -11.38 -4.29
N GLY A 452 -1.72 -12.16 -4.04
CA GLY A 452 -0.72 -11.82 -3.04
C GLY A 452 -0.12 -10.43 -3.25
N LYS A 453 0.29 -10.10 -4.48
CA LYS A 453 0.83 -8.77 -4.82
C LYS A 453 -0.24 -7.68 -4.73
N HIS A 454 -1.47 -7.96 -5.20
CA HIS A 454 -2.56 -6.99 -5.14
C HIS A 454 -3.01 -6.68 -3.70
N LEU A 455 -2.87 -7.63 -2.78
CA LEU A 455 -3.20 -7.49 -1.36
C LEU A 455 -2.09 -6.84 -0.52
N PHE A 456 -1.00 -6.36 -1.14
CA PHE A 456 0.06 -5.63 -0.43
C PHE A 456 -0.48 -4.44 0.37
N MET A 457 -1.32 -3.60 -0.22
CA MET A 457 -1.88 -2.43 0.48
C MET A 457 -2.88 -2.84 1.58
N PHE A 458 -3.59 -3.95 1.40
CA PHE A 458 -4.39 -4.54 2.47
C PHE A 458 -3.51 -4.89 3.68
N ASN A 459 -2.34 -5.52 3.47
CA ASN A 459 -1.36 -5.79 4.53
C ASN A 459 -0.91 -4.51 5.23
N VAL A 460 -0.55 -3.47 4.49
CA VAL A 460 -0.11 -2.19 5.08
C VAL A 460 -1.17 -1.60 6.00
N CYS A 461 -2.43 -1.61 5.55
CA CYS A 461 -3.54 -1.08 6.32
C CYS A 461 -3.86 -1.95 7.54
N PHE A 462 -3.89 -3.27 7.37
CA PHE A 462 -4.09 -4.23 8.45
C PHE A 462 -3.01 -4.09 9.53
N ASP A 463 -1.75 -4.01 9.12
CA ASP A 463 -0.60 -3.87 10.01
C ASP A 463 -0.65 -2.55 10.79
N MET A 464 -1.06 -1.45 10.15
CA MET A 464 -1.29 -0.18 10.83
C MET A 464 -2.48 -0.25 11.80
N MET A 465 -3.53 -1.02 11.48
CA MET A 465 -4.64 -1.29 12.43
C MET A 465 -4.12 -2.03 13.67
N VAL A 466 -3.32 -3.09 13.50
CA VAL A 466 -2.71 -3.83 14.63
C VAL A 466 -1.88 -2.92 15.52
N ILE A 467 -1.00 -2.11 14.94
CA ILE A 467 -0.19 -1.14 15.69
C ILE A 467 -1.08 -0.15 16.45
N SER A 468 -2.14 0.35 15.81
CA SER A 468 -3.05 1.32 16.45
C SER A 468 -3.83 0.72 17.63
N VAL A 469 -4.24 -0.55 17.53
CA VAL A 469 -4.91 -1.28 18.61
C VAL A 469 -3.96 -1.47 19.78
N LEU A 470 -2.73 -1.94 19.51
CA LEU A 470 -1.71 -2.16 20.54
C LEU A 470 -1.37 -0.86 21.29
N VAL A 471 -1.07 0.21 20.56
CA VAL A 471 -0.75 1.52 21.13
C VAL A 471 -1.95 2.12 21.85
N GLY A 472 -3.16 1.97 21.27
CA GLY A 472 -4.41 2.43 21.87
C GLY A 472 -4.72 1.71 23.18
N ALA A 473 -4.50 0.40 23.26
CA ALA A 473 -4.68 -0.41 24.46
C ALA A 473 -3.71 0.02 25.58
N VAL A 474 -2.42 0.14 25.27
CA VAL A 474 -1.40 0.62 26.22
C VAL A 474 -1.74 2.01 26.72
N TYR A 475 -2.11 2.92 25.82
CA TYR A 475 -2.51 4.27 26.18
C TYR A 475 -3.78 4.29 27.06
N GLY A 476 -4.76 3.45 26.73
CA GLY A 476 -5.99 3.28 27.52
C GLY A 476 -5.72 2.79 28.94
N LEU A 477 -4.89 1.77 29.10
CA LEU A 477 -4.48 1.24 30.40
C LEU A 477 -3.78 2.30 31.26
N ILE A 478 -2.82 3.02 30.66
CA ILE A 478 -2.14 4.14 31.33
C ILE A 478 -3.15 5.19 31.80
N ARG A 479 -4.09 5.58 30.93
CA ARG A 479 -5.13 6.56 31.28
C ARG A 479 -6.05 6.07 32.39
N LEU A 480 -6.36 4.78 32.46
CA LEU A 480 -7.17 4.19 33.54
C LEU A 480 -6.43 4.25 34.88
N VAL A 481 -5.15 3.89 34.92
CA VAL A 481 -4.31 3.97 36.13
C VAL A 481 -4.15 5.43 36.58
N GLU A 482 -3.89 6.35 35.66
CA GLU A 482 -3.79 7.79 35.94
C GLU A 482 -5.08 8.39 36.50
N ARG A 483 -6.25 7.86 36.11
CA ARG A 483 -7.54 8.29 36.67
C ARG A 483 -7.76 7.75 38.08
N ARG A 484 -7.42 6.47 38.32
CA ARG A 484 -7.55 5.86 39.66
C ARG A 484 -6.68 6.56 40.69
N ASN A 485 -5.46 6.96 40.33
CA ASN A 485 -4.56 7.66 41.27
C ASN A 485 -4.91 9.14 41.52
N ARG A 486 -5.99 9.65 40.91
CA ARG A 486 -6.50 11.03 41.12
C ARG A 486 -7.78 11.07 41.96
N ILE A 487 -8.40 9.92 42.16
CA ILE A 487 -9.54 9.69 43.07
C ILE A 487 -8.93 9.21 44.37
#